data_AF-A0A1F9S3R8-F1
#
_entry.id   AF-A0A1F9S3R8-F1
#
_cell.length_a   1.000
_cell.length_b   1.000
_cell.length_c   1.000
_cell.angle_alpha   90.00
_cell.angle_beta   90.00
_cell.angle_gamma   90.00
#
_symmetry.space_group_name_H-M   'P 1'
#
loop_
_entity.id
_entity.type
_entity.pdbx_description
1 polymer ?
#
loop_
_entity_poly.entity_id
_entity_poly.type
_entity_poly.pdbx_seq_one_letter_code
_entity_poly.pdbx_strand_id
1 'polypeptide(L)'
;MDFTGNLKKIIAGQNLDEESSASMLMDIFSGEISEARIGAFMAALATKGETFEEIAGAAKAMRRKAKRIQTLSKKVIDIVGTGGDASGSFNISTTTAFVVAGTGVTVAKHGNRSVSSQCGSADVLEELGLDLNTDPEIVEEAINDIGIGFMFAPLYHGSMKYAGKARQECGIRSIFNMLGPLTNPAAAGCQLLGVYAPELTEMFAKALKLLGVSKAF
;
A
#
# COMPACT_ATOMS: atom_id res chain seq x y z
N MET A 1 14.78 -1.23 19.68
CA MET A 1 13.95 -0.74 20.81
C MET A 1 12.63 -1.50 20.75
N ASP A 2 12.01 -1.82 21.89
CA ASP A 2 10.76 -2.57 21.90
C ASP A 2 9.57 -1.68 21.48
N PHE A 3 8.42 -2.30 21.17
CA PHE A 3 7.20 -1.59 20.75
C PHE A 3 6.80 -0.48 21.72
N THR A 4 6.92 -0.72 23.04
CA THR A 4 6.58 0.26 24.07
C THR A 4 7.52 1.46 24.07
N GLY A 5 8.83 1.24 23.90
CA GLY A 5 9.81 2.32 23.80
C GLY A 5 9.55 3.22 22.58
N ASN A 6 9.24 2.64 21.43
CA ASN A 6 8.91 3.41 20.24
C ASN A 6 7.57 4.16 20.38
N LEU A 7 6.55 3.53 21.00
CA LEU A 7 5.28 4.21 21.28
C LEU A 7 5.46 5.42 22.19
N LYS A 8 6.33 5.34 23.23
CA LYS A 8 6.65 6.48 24.08
C LYS A 8 7.27 7.64 23.31
N LYS A 9 8.14 7.37 22.33
CA LYS A 9 8.71 8.40 21.45
C LYS A 9 7.62 9.12 20.65
N ILE A 10 6.72 8.37 20.02
CA ILE A 10 5.60 8.94 19.25
C ILE A 10 4.73 9.82 20.14
N ILE A 11 4.36 9.35 21.34
CA ILE A 11 3.57 10.12 22.31
C ILE A 11 4.29 11.41 22.73
N ALA A 12 5.62 11.39 22.83
CA ALA A 12 6.43 12.58 23.13
C ALA A 12 6.65 13.51 21.92
N GLY A 13 5.97 13.27 20.78
CA GLY A 13 6.12 14.05 19.56
C GLY A 13 7.42 13.81 18.80
N GLN A 14 8.14 12.74 19.12
CA GLN A 14 9.42 12.41 18.46
C GLN A 14 9.17 11.50 17.25
N ASN A 15 9.85 11.82 16.15
CA ASN A 15 9.79 11.01 14.93
C ASN A 15 10.58 9.72 15.10
N LEU A 16 10.06 8.63 14.52
CA LEU A 16 10.80 7.40 14.36
C LEU A 16 11.62 7.43 13.08
N ASP A 17 12.76 6.74 13.08
CA ASP A 17 13.45 6.40 11.85
C ASP A 17 12.73 5.24 11.14
N GLU A 18 13.18 4.97 9.90
CA GLU A 18 12.63 3.92 9.06
C GLU A 18 12.67 2.54 9.72
N GLU A 19 13.77 2.20 10.38
CA GLU A 19 13.97 0.89 11.01
C GLU A 19 13.04 0.70 12.20
N SER A 20 12.91 1.71 13.05
CA SER A 20 12.01 1.68 14.21
C SER A 20 10.55 1.57 13.79
N SER A 21 10.13 2.32 12.76
CA SER A 21 8.78 2.22 12.20
C SER A 21 8.52 0.82 11.61
N ALA A 22 9.47 0.30 10.81
CA ALA A 22 9.37 -1.04 10.24
C ALA A 22 9.26 -2.11 11.34
N SER A 23 10.04 -2.00 12.41
CA SER A 23 9.99 -2.92 13.55
C SER A 23 8.62 -2.90 14.23
N MET A 24 8.03 -1.73 14.47
CA MET A 24 6.69 -1.66 15.07
C MET A 24 5.63 -2.33 14.20
N LEU A 25 5.67 -2.15 12.88
CA LEU A 25 4.74 -2.83 11.97
C LEU A 25 4.97 -4.35 11.93
N MET A 26 6.21 -4.80 12.02
CA MET A 26 6.54 -6.22 12.11
C MET A 26 6.00 -6.85 13.40
N ASP A 27 6.09 -6.15 14.53
CA ASP A 27 5.49 -6.57 15.80
C ASP A 27 3.97 -6.66 15.68
N ILE A 28 3.30 -5.67 15.06
CA ILE A 28 1.85 -5.73 14.80
C ILE A 28 1.51 -6.96 13.94
N PHE A 29 2.32 -7.23 12.91
CA PHE A 29 2.12 -8.37 12.01
C PHE A 29 2.52 -9.73 12.58
N SER A 30 3.13 -9.80 13.77
CA SER A 30 3.31 -11.07 14.49
C SER A 30 2.00 -11.55 15.13
N GLY A 31 1.06 -10.64 15.38
CA GLY A 31 -0.19 -10.91 16.09
C GLY A 31 -0.06 -10.88 17.61
N GLU A 32 1.09 -10.47 18.14
CA GLU A 32 1.35 -10.41 19.59
C GLU A 32 1.01 -9.05 20.22
N ILE A 33 0.75 -8.03 19.40
CA ILE A 33 0.38 -6.69 19.88
C ILE A 33 -1.14 -6.60 20.02
N SER A 34 -1.61 -6.26 21.22
CA SER A 34 -3.04 -6.12 21.51
C SER A 34 -3.68 -4.95 20.75
N GLU A 35 -4.99 -5.05 20.51
CA GLU A 35 -5.78 -4.05 19.80
C GLU A 35 -5.67 -2.67 20.46
N ALA A 36 -5.64 -2.61 21.79
CA ALA A 36 -5.46 -1.36 22.53
C ALA A 36 -4.11 -0.68 22.22
N ARG A 37 -3.03 -1.46 22.09
CA ARG A 37 -1.69 -0.93 21.76
C ARG A 37 -1.62 -0.51 20.28
N ILE A 38 -2.27 -1.23 19.38
CA ILE A 38 -2.40 -0.85 17.97
C ILE A 38 -3.20 0.45 17.85
N GLY A 39 -4.32 0.58 18.57
CA GLY A 39 -5.12 1.80 18.64
C GLY A 39 -4.32 2.99 19.17
N ALA A 40 -3.57 2.81 20.26
CA ALA A 40 -2.70 3.84 20.81
C ALA A 40 -1.60 4.27 19.81
N PHE A 41 -0.97 3.32 19.12
CA PHE A 41 -0.01 3.60 18.06
C PHE A 41 -0.63 4.43 16.93
N MET A 42 -1.80 4.03 16.41
CA MET A 42 -2.48 4.76 15.34
C MET A 42 -2.86 6.17 15.76
N ALA A 43 -3.48 6.33 16.93
CA ALA A 43 -3.94 7.62 17.42
C ALA A 43 -2.77 8.56 17.74
N ALA A 44 -1.72 8.06 18.40
CA ALA A 44 -0.55 8.86 18.73
C ALA A 44 0.19 9.32 17.47
N LEU A 45 0.34 8.44 16.47
CA LEU A 45 1.03 8.76 15.24
C LEU A 45 0.24 9.77 14.39
N ALA A 46 -1.09 9.57 14.26
CA ALA A 46 -1.97 10.51 13.57
C ALA A 46 -2.01 11.89 14.25
N THR A 47 -1.91 11.93 15.59
CA THR A 47 -1.86 13.18 16.36
C THR A 47 -0.51 13.90 16.18
N LYS A 48 0.59 13.16 16.18
CA LYS A 48 1.95 13.69 15.92
C LYS A 48 2.09 14.19 14.47
N GLY A 49 1.45 13.50 13.53
CA GLY A 49 1.71 13.58 12.10
C GLY A 49 2.78 12.58 11.68
N GLU A 50 2.46 11.79 10.65
CA GLU A 50 3.39 10.85 10.02
C GLU A 50 4.50 11.57 9.24
N THR A 51 5.72 11.02 9.31
CA THR A 51 6.84 11.43 8.46
C THR A 51 7.03 10.46 7.29
N PHE A 52 7.78 10.88 6.26
CA PHE A 52 8.05 10.01 5.10
C PHE A 52 8.93 8.81 5.46
N GLU A 53 9.82 8.93 6.45
CA GLU A 53 10.62 7.83 6.99
C GLU A 53 9.74 6.79 7.70
N GLU A 54 8.80 7.25 8.53
CA GLU A 54 7.84 6.39 9.22
C GLU A 54 6.97 5.61 8.21
N ILE A 55 6.45 6.31 7.20
CA ILE A 55 5.66 5.71 6.13
C ILE A 55 6.49 4.72 5.31
N ALA A 56 7.73 5.07 4.94
CA ALA A 56 8.62 4.18 4.20
C ALA A 56 8.95 2.91 5.01
N GLY A 57 9.24 3.05 6.31
CA GLY A 57 9.50 1.92 7.21
C GLY A 57 8.30 0.98 7.31
N ALA A 58 7.10 1.54 7.51
CA ALA A 58 5.87 0.77 7.55
C ALA A 58 5.58 0.05 6.23
N ALA A 59 5.77 0.73 5.09
CA ALA A 59 5.62 0.14 3.77
C ALA A 59 6.65 -0.99 3.51
N LYS A 60 7.90 -0.84 3.98
CA LYS A 60 8.94 -1.88 3.92
C LYS A 60 8.52 -3.12 4.71
N ALA A 61 7.97 -2.96 5.91
CA ALA A 61 7.45 -4.08 6.70
C ALA A 61 6.32 -4.80 5.97
N MET A 62 5.36 -4.06 5.39
CA MET A 62 4.28 -4.65 4.59
C MET A 62 4.80 -5.40 3.35
N ARG A 63 5.75 -4.84 2.59
CA ARG A 63 6.37 -5.50 1.44
C ARG A 63 7.18 -6.76 1.83
N ARG A 64 7.73 -6.81 3.05
CA ARG A 64 8.44 -8.00 3.57
C ARG A 64 7.48 -9.13 3.94
N LYS A 65 6.28 -8.81 4.42
CA LYS A 65 5.25 -9.79 4.80
C LYS A 65 4.29 -10.16 3.66
N ALA A 66 4.33 -9.43 2.55
CA ALA A 66 3.48 -9.71 1.40
C ALA A 66 3.88 -11.02 0.71
N LYS A 67 2.90 -11.73 0.13
CA LYS A 67 3.20 -12.72 -0.92
C LYS A 67 3.82 -11.95 -2.09
N ARG A 68 5.03 -12.31 -2.52
CA ARG A 68 5.75 -11.54 -3.55
C ARG A 68 5.42 -12.03 -4.94
N ILE A 69 5.50 -11.12 -5.90
CA ILE A 69 5.46 -11.42 -7.33
C ILE A 69 6.84 -11.11 -7.91
N GLN A 70 7.38 -12.04 -8.68
CA GLN A 70 8.62 -11.90 -9.44
C GLN A 70 8.32 -11.47 -10.87
N THR A 71 9.04 -10.46 -11.33
CA THR A 71 8.88 -9.95 -12.68
C THR A 71 10.19 -10.11 -13.44
N LEU A 72 10.11 -10.62 -14.67
CA LEU A 72 11.26 -10.76 -15.56
C LEU A 72 11.66 -9.41 -16.19
N SER A 73 10.68 -8.52 -16.34
CA SER A 73 10.90 -7.16 -16.83
C SER A 73 11.62 -6.30 -15.81
N LYS A 74 12.65 -5.58 -16.25
CA LYS A 74 13.33 -4.56 -15.42
C LYS A 74 12.52 -3.27 -15.25
N LYS A 75 11.49 -3.08 -16.07
CA LYS A 75 10.67 -1.86 -16.10
C LYS A 75 9.22 -2.25 -15.87
N VAL A 76 8.83 -2.24 -14.61
CA VAL A 76 7.47 -2.51 -14.16
C VAL A 76 6.88 -1.23 -13.58
N ILE A 77 5.66 -0.91 -14.01
CA ILE A 77 4.92 0.23 -13.50
C ILE A 77 3.70 -0.21 -12.69
N ASP A 78 3.46 0.46 -11.57
CA ASP A 78 2.17 0.46 -10.87
C ASP A 78 1.44 1.78 -11.14
N ILE A 79 0.12 1.70 -11.31
CA ILE A 79 -0.75 2.83 -11.56
C ILE A 79 -1.86 2.79 -10.53
N VAL A 80 -1.71 3.61 -9.49
CA VAL A 80 -2.46 3.47 -8.24
C VAL A 80 -2.75 4.84 -7.66
N GLY A 81 -3.77 4.94 -6.80
CA GLY A 81 -4.06 6.14 -6.05
C GLY A 81 -4.33 5.81 -4.60
N THR A 82 -4.21 6.80 -3.72
CA THR A 82 -4.64 6.68 -2.32
C THR A 82 -6.15 6.45 -2.21
N GLY A 83 -6.92 6.84 -3.23
CA GLY A 83 -8.37 6.98 -3.15
C GLY A 83 -8.79 8.12 -2.22
N GLY A 84 -10.10 8.32 -2.03
CA GLY A 84 -10.64 9.29 -1.08
C GLY A 84 -10.67 10.75 -1.54
N ASP A 85 -10.54 11.01 -2.85
CA ASP A 85 -10.70 12.35 -3.45
C ASP A 85 -12.18 12.75 -3.62
N ALA A 86 -13.11 11.81 -3.42
CA ALA A 86 -14.56 11.98 -3.56
C ALA A 86 -15.00 12.60 -4.90
N SER A 87 -14.17 12.49 -5.94
CA SER A 87 -14.40 13.14 -7.23
C SER A 87 -15.53 12.51 -8.04
N GLY A 88 -15.92 11.27 -7.71
CA GLY A 88 -16.92 10.51 -8.47
C GLY A 88 -16.46 10.14 -9.88
N SER A 89 -15.14 10.21 -10.16
CA SER A 89 -14.61 9.82 -11.45
C SER A 89 -14.79 8.32 -11.71
N PHE A 90 -14.77 7.94 -12.98
CA PHE A 90 -14.59 6.54 -13.35
C PHE A 90 -13.20 6.01 -12.91
N ASN A 91 -12.95 4.70 -13.07
CA ASN A 91 -11.70 4.05 -12.68
C ASN A 91 -10.52 4.39 -13.63
N ILE A 92 -10.10 5.67 -13.63
CA ILE A 92 -9.01 6.21 -14.47
C ILE A 92 -7.75 5.34 -14.34
N SER A 93 -7.34 5.01 -13.11
CA SER A 93 -6.11 4.22 -12.89
C SER A 93 -6.17 2.81 -13.47
N THR A 94 -7.35 2.20 -13.57
CA THR A 94 -7.54 0.87 -14.18
C THR A 94 -7.53 0.98 -15.70
N THR A 95 -8.23 1.97 -16.25
CA THR A 95 -8.22 2.24 -17.69
C THR A 95 -6.80 2.55 -18.20
N THR A 96 -6.07 3.40 -17.49
CA THR A 96 -4.68 3.73 -17.82
C THR A 96 -3.78 2.50 -17.78
N ALA A 97 -3.99 1.55 -16.85
CA ALA A 97 -3.22 0.31 -16.78
C ALA A 97 -3.33 -0.50 -18.08
N PHE A 98 -4.53 -0.66 -18.63
CA PHE A 98 -4.73 -1.34 -19.91
C PHE A 98 -4.08 -0.60 -21.08
N VAL A 99 -4.24 0.73 -21.15
CA VAL A 99 -3.63 1.54 -22.21
C VAL A 99 -2.09 1.43 -22.18
N VAL A 100 -1.49 1.54 -20.99
CA VAL A 100 -0.03 1.42 -20.81
C VAL A 100 0.46 0.02 -21.17
N ALA A 101 -0.24 -1.03 -20.73
CA ALA A 101 0.09 -2.41 -21.12
C ALA A 101 0.02 -2.60 -22.64
N GLY A 102 -0.98 -2.02 -23.30
CA GLY A 102 -1.12 -2.03 -24.76
C GLY A 102 0.04 -1.36 -25.52
N THR A 103 0.87 -0.55 -24.85
CA THR A 103 2.11 0.01 -25.42
C THR A 103 3.34 -0.89 -25.26
N GLY A 104 3.18 -2.07 -24.64
CA GLY A 104 4.26 -3.02 -24.37
C GLY A 104 5.02 -2.77 -23.06
N VAL A 105 4.53 -1.88 -22.19
CA VAL A 105 5.11 -1.66 -20.86
C VAL A 105 4.50 -2.65 -19.87
N THR A 106 5.33 -3.32 -19.07
CA THR A 106 4.85 -4.26 -18.04
C THR A 106 4.13 -3.52 -16.91
N VAL A 107 2.87 -3.87 -16.67
CA VAL A 107 2.04 -3.28 -15.62
C VAL A 107 1.75 -4.29 -14.51
N ALA A 108 2.24 -4.01 -13.30
CA ALA A 108 1.88 -4.77 -12.10
C ALA A 108 0.99 -3.87 -11.25
N LYS A 109 -0.32 -3.89 -11.49
CA LYS A 109 -1.27 -3.00 -10.81
C LYS A 109 -1.63 -3.55 -9.44
N HIS A 110 -1.36 -2.80 -8.39
CA HIS A 110 -1.88 -3.11 -7.05
C HIS A 110 -3.19 -2.36 -6.82
N GLY A 111 -4.18 -3.02 -6.22
CA GLY A 111 -5.46 -2.37 -5.99
C GLY A 111 -6.36 -3.11 -5.01
N ASN A 112 -7.49 -2.47 -4.71
CA ASN A 112 -8.46 -2.97 -3.76
C ASN A 112 -9.89 -2.64 -4.23
N ARG A 113 -10.88 -3.15 -3.49
CA ARG A 113 -12.27 -2.69 -3.61
C ARG A 113 -12.41 -1.27 -3.08
N SER A 114 -13.46 -0.59 -3.52
CA SER A 114 -13.78 0.73 -2.99
C SER A 114 -14.04 0.69 -1.48
N VAL A 115 -13.58 1.72 -0.77
CA VAL A 115 -13.97 2.01 0.62
C VAL A 115 -14.94 3.21 0.69
N SER A 116 -14.92 4.11 -0.30
CA SER A 116 -15.68 5.37 -0.28
C SER A 116 -16.24 5.85 -1.63
N SER A 117 -15.73 5.35 -2.76
CA SER A 117 -16.29 5.62 -4.10
C SER A 117 -17.38 4.61 -4.47
N GLN A 118 -18.10 4.86 -5.56
CA GLN A 118 -19.09 3.91 -6.08
C GLN A 118 -18.47 2.59 -6.58
N CYS A 119 -17.25 2.62 -7.11
CA CYS A 119 -16.54 1.43 -7.58
C CYS A 119 -15.01 1.59 -7.49
N GLY A 120 -14.31 0.56 -7.01
CA GLY A 120 -12.86 0.48 -6.96
C GLY A 120 -12.29 -0.29 -8.15
N SER A 121 -10.96 -0.39 -8.22
CA SER A 121 -10.30 -1.08 -9.33
C SER A 121 -10.64 -2.57 -9.38
N ALA A 122 -10.75 -3.20 -8.21
CA ALA A 122 -11.11 -4.61 -8.11
C ALA A 122 -12.55 -4.86 -8.57
N ASP A 123 -13.49 -3.96 -8.22
CA ASP A 123 -14.90 -4.09 -8.60
C ASP A 123 -15.07 -4.00 -10.13
N VAL A 124 -14.34 -3.10 -10.79
CA VAL A 124 -14.36 -3.00 -12.26
C VAL A 124 -13.75 -4.23 -12.92
N LEU A 125 -12.63 -4.75 -12.42
CA LEU A 125 -11.97 -5.90 -13.03
C LEU A 125 -12.78 -7.19 -12.85
N GLU A 126 -13.43 -7.35 -11.70
CA GLU A 126 -14.35 -8.47 -11.44
C GLU A 126 -15.54 -8.46 -12.42
N GLU A 127 -16.14 -7.28 -12.65
CA GLU A 127 -17.23 -7.13 -13.64
C GLU A 127 -16.76 -7.41 -15.09
N LEU A 128 -15.49 -7.12 -15.39
CA LEU A 128 -14.87 -7.48 -16.67
C LEU A 128 -14.50 -8.97 -16.78
N GLY A 129 -14.77 -9.77 -15.75
CA GLY A 129 -14.56 -11.21 -15.73
C GLY A 129 -13.24 -11.69 -15.13
N LEU A 130 -12.46 -10.81 -14.49
CA LEU A 130 -11.25 -11.22 -13.76
C LEU A 130 -11.65 -11.91 -12.45
N ASP A 131 -11.17 -13.13 -12.22
CA ASP A 131 -11.28 -13.78 -10.92
C ASP A 131 -10.30 -13.12 -9.92
N LEU A 132 -10.83 -12.37 -8.96
CA LEU A 132 -10.04 -11.73 -7.92
C LEU A 132 -9.38 -12.70 -6.94
N ASN A 133 -9.79 -13.98 -6.95
CA ASN A 133 -9.19 -15.05 -6.13
C ASN A 133 -8.09 -15.82 -6.86
N THR A 134 -7.69 -15.37 -8.06
CA THR A 134 -6.59 -15.96 -8.84
C THR A 134 -5.33 -16.09 -7.98
N ASP A 135 -4.71 -17.27 -8.04
CA ASP A 135 -3.49 -17.55 -7.29
C ASP A 135 -2.35 -16.58 -7.71
N PRO A 136 -1.56 -16.05 -6.75
CA PRO A 136 -0.38 -15.25 -7.06
C PRO A 136 0.55 -15.83 -8.13
N GLU A 137 0.70 -17.16 -8.21
CA GLU A 137 1.54 -17.79 -9.25
C GLU A 137 1.00 -17.52 -10.66
N ILE A 138 -0.32 -17.58 -10.85
CA ILE A 138 -0.96 -17.29 -12.14
C ILE A 138 -0.87 -15.79 -12.46
N VAL A 139 -0.97 -14.91 -11.46
CA VAL A 139 -0.78 -13.47 -11.65
C VAL A 139 0.66 -13.16 -12.06
N GLU A 140 1.63 -13.87 -11.48
CA GLU A 140 3.04 -13.78 -11.85
C GLU A 140 3.26 -14.18 -13.32
N GLU A 141 2.72 -15.31 -13.74
CA GLU A 141 2.75 -15.77 -15.13
C GLU A 141 2.11 -14.73 -16.07
N ALA A 142 0.92 -14.22 -15.74
CA ALA A 142 0.22 -13.21 -16.55
C ALA A 142 1.06 -11.92 -16.71
N ILE A 143 1.74 -11.47 -15.66
CA ILE A 143 2.61 -10.29 -15.76
C ILE A 143 3.79 -10.54 -16.70
N ASN A 144 4.37 -11.73 -16.66
CA ASN A 144 5.54 -12.07 -17.46
C ASN A 144 5.20 -12.38 -18.93
N ASP A 145 4.05 -13.01 -19.19
CA ASP A 145 3.66 -13.46 -20.53
C ASP A 145 2.76 -12.46 -21.27
N ILE A 146 1.79 -11.86 -20.56
CA ILE A 146 0.80 -10.93 -21.13
C ILE A 146 1.28 -9.48 -20.97
N GLY A 147 2.11 -9.21 -19.96
CA GLY A 147 2.61 -7.86 -19.66
C GLY A 147 1.70 -7.05 -18.72
N ILE A 148 0.63 -7.65 -18.19
CA ILE A 148 -0.24 -7.00 -17.21
C ILE A 148 -0.78 -8.01 -16.19
N GLY A 149 -0.82 -7.61 -14.93
CA GLY A 149 -1.50 -8.36 -13.87
C GLY A 149 -2.05 -7.44 -12.79
N PHE A 150 -3.05 -7.95 -12.09
CA PHE A 150 -3.72 -7.27 -10.99
C PHE A 150 -3.50 -8.02 -9.68
N MET A 151 -2.93 -7.32 -8.70
CA MET A 151 -2.70 -7.85 -7.37
C MET A 151 -3.77 -7.29 -6.42
N PHE A 152 -4.76 -8.12 -6.09
CA PHE A 152 -5.84 -7.75 -5.18
C PHE A 152 -5.36 -7.76 -3.72
N ALA A 153 -5.22 -6.57 -3.12
CA ALA A 153 -4.51 -6.35 -1.86
C ALA A 153 -4.79 -7.37 -0.72
N PRO A 154 -6.04 -7.82 -0.46
CA PRO A 154 -6.33 -8.80 0.58
C PRO A 154 -5.61 -10.15 0.41
N LEU A 155 -5.36 -10.60 -0.82
CA LEU A 155 -4.64 -11.86 -1.09
C LEU A 155 -3.15 -11.77 -0.80
N TYR A 156 -2.57 -10.59 -0.97
CA TYR A 156 -1.14 -10.36 -0.89
C TYR A 156 -0.71 -9.91 0.50
N HIS A 157 -1.58 -9.21 1.24
CA HIS A 157 -1.27 -8.61 2.54
C HIS A 157 -1.99 -9.28 3.71
N GLY A 158 -1.95 -10.62 3.79
CA GLY A 158 -2.67 -11.40 4.80
C GLY A 158 -2.36 -11.04 6.26
N SER A 159 -1.16 -10.53 6.57
CA SER A 159 -0.80 -10.04 7.91
C SER A 159 -1.60 -8.80 8.34
N MET A 160 -2.25 -8.08 7.43
CA MET A 160 -3.11 -6.95 7.77
C MET A 160 -4.29 -7.32 8.67
N LYS A 161 -4.68 -8.60 8.72
CA LYS A 161 -5.72 -9.09 9.63
C LYS A 161 -5.43 -8.76 11.10
N TYR A 162 -4.16 -8.74 11.50
CA TYR A 162 -3.75 -8.45 12.89
C TYR A 162 -3.98 -6.99 13.27
N ALA A 163 -3.99 -6.06 12.31
CA ALA A 163 -4.37 -4.67 12.52
C ALA A 163 -5.86 -4.40 12.27
N GLY A 164 -6.58 -5.34 11.64
CA GLY A 164 -7.94 -5.12 11.11
C GLY A 164 -8.95 -4.71 12.16
N LYS A 165 -9.02 -5.45 13.28
CA LYS A 165 -9.99 -5.19 14.35
C LYS A 165 -9.76 -3.85 15.03
N ALA A 166 -8.52 -3.54 15.41
CA ALA A 166 -8.18 -2.25 16.00
C ALA A 166 -8.51 -1.08 15.05
N ARG A 167 -8.22 -1.23 13.75
CA ARG A 167 -8.57 -0.21 12.74
C ARG A 167 -10.08 0.01 12.66
N GLN A 168 -10.86 -1.07 12.68
CA GLN A 168 -12.32 -1.01 12.64
C GLN A 168 -12.89 -0.35 13.90
N GLU A 169 -12.43 -0.76 15.09
CA GLU A 169 -12.90 -0.24 16.37
C GLU A 169 -12.53 1.24 16.57
N CYS A 170 -11.32 1.64 16.19
CA CYS A 170 -10.92 3.04 16.30
C CYS A 170 -11.66 3.93 15.29
N GLY A 171 -11.93 3.44 14.07
CA GLY A 171 -12.68 4.20 13.06
C GLY A 171 -12.02 5.50 12.61
N ILE A 172 -10.73 5.68 12.87
CA ILE A 172 -9.95 6.87 12.50
C ILE A 172 -9.04 6.58 11.31
N ARG A 173 -8.71 7.65 10.59
CA ARG A 173 -7.62 7.62 9.62
C ARG A 173 -6.28 7.46 10.34
N SER A 174 -5.40 6.63 9.78
CA SER A 174 -4.04 6.41 10.29
C SER A 174 -3.06 6.18 9.15
N ILE A 175 -1.78 5.99 9.51
CA ILE A 175 -0.72 5.53 8.60
C ILE A 175 -1.17 4.39 7.67
N PHE A 176 -1.99 3.44 8.12
CA PHE A 176 -2.44 2.32 7.28
C PHE A 176 -3.23 2.75 6.04
N ASN A 177 -3.91 3.90 6.07
CA ASN A 177 -4.60 4.46 4.91
C ASN A 177 -3.62 4.99 3.85
N MET A 178 -2.37 5.23 4.22
CA MET A 178 -1.32 5.75 3.34
C MET A 178 -0.50 4.63 2.68
N LEU A 179 -0.54 3.42 3.23
CA LEU A 179 0.37 2.34 2.83
C LEU A 179 -0.03 1.64 1.53
N GLY A 180 -1.33 1.59 1.19
CA GLY A 180 -1.82 0.81 0.04
C GLY A 180 -1.04 1.05 -1.27
N PRO A 181 -0.86 2.31 -1.70
CA PRO A 181 -0.09 2.60 -2.91
C PRO A 181 1.41 2.37 -2.79
N LEU A 182 1.93 2.20 -1.57
CA LEU A 182 3.37 2.03 -1.32
C LEU A 182 3.76 0.57 -1.16
N THR A 183 2.82 -0.38 -1.21
CA THR A 183 3.08 -1.79 -0.85
C THR A 183 2.91 -2.77 -1.99
N ASN A 184 3.04 -2.31 -3.24
CA ASN A 184 2.97 -3.15 -4.43
C ASN A 184 3.80 -4.46 -4.26
N PRO A 185 3.16 -5.65 -4.33
CA PRO A 185 3.83 -6.95 -4.13
C PRO A 185 4.91 -7.32 -5.15
N ALA A 186 4.88 -6.71 -6.34
CA ALA A 186 5.88 -6.88 -7.39
C ALA A 186 7.06 -5.90 -7.26
N ALA A 187 7.06 -5.03 -6.24
CA ALA A 187 8.07 -4.00 -6.01
C ALA A 187 8.35 -3.15 -7.27
N ALA A 188 7.29 -2.72 -7.95
CA ALA A 188 7.36 -1.94 -9.18
C ALA A 188 8.35 -0.77 -9.07
N GLY A 189 9.31 -0.72 -10.00
CA GLY A 189 10.37 0.29 -10.02
C GLY A 189 9.92 1.64 -10.57
N CYS A 190 8.75 1.70 -11.20
CA CYS A 190 8.08 2.92 -11.64
C CYS A 190 6.68 3.00 -11.03
N GLN A 191 6.20 4.20 -10.72
CA GLN A 191 4.85 4.37 -10.17
C GLN A 191 4.19 5.65 -10.67
N LEU A 192 2.93 5.56 -11.12
CA LEU A 192 2.05 6.71 -11.30
C LEU A 192 1.09 6.73 -10.12
N LEU A 193 1.26 7.69 -9.21
CA LEU A 193 0.60 7.74 -7.91
C LEU A 193 -0.33 8.95 -7.78
N GLY A 194 -1.63 8.69 -7.75
CA GLY A 194 -2.61 9.70 -7.34
C GLY A 194 -2.63 9.90 -5.83
N VAL A 195 -2.45 11.13 -5.36
CA VAL A 195 -2.66 11.52 -3.96
C VAL A 195 -3.90 12.40 -3.85
N TYR A 196 -4.76 12.14 -2.86
CA TYR A 196 -6.03 12.85 -2.73
C TYR A 196 -5.88 14.30 -2.22
N ALA A 197 -4.71 14.65 -1.66
CA ALA A 197 -4.44 15.97 -1.10
C ALA A 197 -3.04 16.47 -1.56
N PRO A 198 -2.93 17.68 -2.14
CA PRO A 198 -1.67 18.20 -2.69
C PRO A 198 -0.50 18.21 -1.71
N GLU A 199 -0.75 18.52 -0.44
CA GLU A 199 0.25 18.58 0.63
C GLU A 199 0.92 17.22 0.91
N LEU A 200 0.30 16.11 0.52
CA LEU A 200 0.88 14.78 0.68
C LEU A 200 1.87 14.41 -0.42
N THR A 201 1.86 15.14 -1.54
CA THR A 201 2.67 14.81 -2.73
C THR A 201 4.15 14.66 -2.39
N GLU A 202 4.72 15.63 -1.67
CA GLU A 202 6.14 15.60 -1.30
C GLU A 202 6.46 14.44 -0.34
N MET A 203 5.56 14.15 0.60
CA MET A 203 5.72 13.07 1.55
C MET A 203 5.75 11.70 0.86
N PHE A 204 4.82 11.45 -0.06
CA PHE A 204 4.81 10.22 -0.86
C PHE A 204 6.04 10.13 -1.78
N ALA A 205 6.44 11.22 -2.43
CA ALA A 205 7.62 11.25 -3.28
C ALA A 205 8.91 10.88 -2.50
N LYS A 206 9.08 11.44 -1.31
CA LYS A 206 10.21 11.12 -0.42
C LYS A 206 10.16 9.67 0.07
N ALA A 207 8.99 9.17 0.45
CA ALA A 207 8.82 7.77 0.87
C ALA A 207 9.14 6.79 -0.28
N LEU A 208 8.66 7.06 -1.50
CA LEU A 208 8.95 6.26 -2.71
C LEU A 208 10.46 6.21 -3.00
N LYS A 209 11.17 7.33 -2.82
CA LYS A 209 12.63 7.37 -2.95
C LYS A 209 13.32 6.44 -1.96
N LEU A 210 12.91 6.43 -0.69
CA LEU A 210 13.45 5.52 0.33
C LEU A 210 13.10 4.05 0.06
N LEU A 211 11.97 3.81 -0.60
CA LEU A 211 11.52 2.48 -1.04
C LEU A 211 12.23 1.97 -2.31
N GLY A 212 13.14 2.77 -2.89
CA GLY A 212 13.92 2.39 -4.07
C GLY A 212 13.17 2.52 -5.40
N VAL A 213 12.08 3.27 -5.44
CA VAL A 213 11.36 3.55 -6.70
C VAL A 213 12.21 4.48 -7.56
N SER A 214 12.50 4.05 -8.79
CA SER A 214 13.40 4.75 -9.70
C SER A 214 12.76 5.99 -10.36
N LYS A 215 11.45 5.93 -10.62
CA LYS A 215 10.66 7.04 -11.18
C LYS A 215 9.25 7.02 -10.60
N ALA A 216 8.76 8.18 -10.18
CA ALA A 216 7.40 8.36 -9.73
C ALA A 216 6.80 9.63 -10.34
N PHE A 217 5.51 9.59 -10.63
CA PHE A 217 4.71 10.69 -11.17
C PHE A 217 3.48 10.91 -10.30
#